data_AF-A0A480BUH1-F1
#
_entry.id   AF-A0A480BUH1-F1
#
_cell.length_a   1.000
_cell.length_b   1.000
_cell.length_c   1.000
_cell.angle_alpha   90.00
_cell.angle_beta   90.00
_cell.angle_gamma   90.00
#
_symmetry.space_group_name_H-M   'P 1'
#
loop_
_entity.id
_entity.type
_entity.pdbx_description
1 polymer ?
#
loop_
_entity_poly.entity_id
_entity_poly.type
_entity_poly.pdbx_seq_one_letter_code
_entity_poly.pdbx_strand_id
1 'polypeptide(L)'
;EYSDLIAKHFGTRHERIFIGADRLLPALPDCVAAMSEPMVSHDAVGFYLLSQQVAKHVKVVQSGQGADEVFGGYHWYPPLLESRDPLEDYARHFFDRDHAEYARCVQAPWVGEDYSRQFVAGHFAQPGATGGIDKALRLDTTIMLVDDPVKRVDN
;
A
#
# COMPACT_ATOMS: atom_id res chain seq x y z
N GLU A 1 -5.39 -20.79 -6.14
CA GLU A 1 -4.48 -21.68 -6.91
C GLU A 1 -3.05 -21.65 -6.36
N TYR A 2 -2.37 -20.49 -6.36
CA TYR A 2 -1.01 -20.38 -5.80
C TYR A 2 -0.91 -20.78 -4.31
N SER A 3 -1.87 -20.37 -3.48
CA SER A 3 -1.93 -20.77 -2.07
C SER A 3 -1.94 -22.29 -1.86
N ASP A 4 -2.62 -23.02 -2.76
CA ASP A 4 -2.81 -24.47 -2.62
C ASP A 4 -1.52 -25.23 -2.98
N LEU A 5 -0.75 -24.69 -3.94
CA LEU A 5 0.59 -25.21 -4.28
C LEU A 5 1.55 -25.08 -3.09
N ILE A 6 1.58 -23.90 -2.45
CA ILE A 6 2.43 -23.63 -1.28
C ILE A 6 2.01 -24.50 -0.08
N ALA A 7 0.70 -24.56 0.21
CA ALA A 7 0.18 -25.39 1.28
C ALA A 7 0.53 -26.87 1.10
N LYS A 8 0.43 -27.39 -0.13
CA LYS A 8 0.81 -28.77 -0.46
C LYS A 8 2.31 -28.99 -0.32
N HIS A 9 3.13 -28.04 -0.76
CA HIS A 9 4.59 -28.15 -0.71
C HIS A 9 5.09 -28.23 0.74
N PHE A 10 4.53 -27.41 1.65
CA PHE A 10 4.95 -27.36 3.06
C PHE A 10 4.09 -28.20 4.01
N GLY A 11 3.03 -28.85 3.53
CA GLY A 11 2.17 -29.70 4.36
C GLY A 11 1.39 -28.94 5.43
N THR A 12 1.04 -27.68 5.20
CA THR A 12 0.35 -26.83 6.19
C THR A 12 -1.14 -27.16 6.28
N ARG A 13 -1.75 -26.97 7.46
CA ARG A 13 -3.22 -26.91 7.56
C ARG A 13 -3.72 -25.64 6.88
N HIS A 14 -4.24 -25.79 5.67
CA HIS A 14 -4.69 -24.69 4.82
C HIS A 14 -6.21 -24.56 4.84
N GLU A 15 -6.69 -23.35 5.09
CA GLU A 15 -8.11 -23.01 5.09
C GLU A 15 -8.37 -21.88 4.10
N ARG A 16 -9.32 -22.09 3.20
CA ARG A 16 -9.71 -21.09 2.20
C ARG A 16 -10.97 -20.39 2.65
N ILE A 17 -10.83 -19.10 2.90
CA ILE A 17 -11.94 -18.23 3.28
C ILE A 17 -12.45 -17.54 2.01
N PHE A 18 -13.69 -17.82 1.64
CA PHE A 18 -14.36 -17.13 0.56
C PHE A 18 -15.27 -16.05 1.14
N ILE A 19 -15.00 -14.81 0.77
CA ILE A 19 -15.82 -13.66 1.14
C ILE A 19 -16.73 -13.34 -0.05
N GLY A 20 -18.04 -13.47 0.16
CA GLY A 20 -19.02 -13.10 -0.84
C GLY A 20 -19.03 -11.58 -1.11
N ALA A 21 -19.32 -11.19 -2.35
CA ALA A 21 -19.38 -9.78 -2.73
C ALA A 21 -20.45 -8.99 -1.96
N ASP A 22 -21.51 -9.68 -1.52
CA ASP A 22 -22.57 -9.17 -0.65
C ASP A 22 -22.05 -8.70 0.72
N ARG A 23 -20.87 -9.15 1.14
CA ARG A 23 -20.24 -8.74 2.41
C ARG A 23 -19.27 -7.57 2.25
N LEU A 24 -18.78 -7.29 1.04
CA LEU A 24 -17.75 -6.27 0.83
C LEU A 24 -18.28 -4.86 1.12
N LEU A 25 -19.32 -4.43 0.42
CA LEU A 25 -19.88 -3.08 0.58
C LEU A 25 -20.42 -2.83 2.01
N PRO A 26 -21.18 -3.76 2.63
CA PRO A 26 -21.66 -3.55 3.99
C PRO A 26 -20.56 -3.50 5.05
N ALA A 27 -19.39 -4.08 4.79
CA ALA A 27 -18.27 -4.05 5.74
C ALA A 27 -17.47 -2.74 5.70
N LEU A 28 -17.68 -1.89 4.69
CA LEU A 28 -16.89 -0.67 4.51
C LEU A 28 -16.97 0.28 5.72
N PRO A 29 -18.15 0.58 6.31
CA PRO A 29 -18.21 1.47 7.48
C PRO A 29 -17.44 0.92 8.68
N ASP A 30 -17.60 -0.37 8.98
CA ASP A 30 -16.91 -1.02 10.11
C ASP A 30 -15.39 -1.12 9.86
N CYS A 31 -15.01 -1.33 8.61
CA CYS A 31 -13.61 -1.34 8.18
C CYS A 31 -12.96 0.03 8.41
N VAL A 32 -13.61 1.11 7.95
CA VAL A 32 -13.13 2.49 8.18
C VAL A 32 -13.10 2.82 9.67
N ALA A 33 -14.10 2.40 10.45
CA ALA A 33 -14.14 2.61 11.89
C ALA A 33 -13.03 1.86 12.64
N ALA A 34 -12.52 0.76 12.10
CA ALA A 34 -11.43 -0.01 12.65
C ALA A 34 -10.03 0.50 12.25
N MET A 35 -9.96 1.48 11.34
CA MET A 35 -8.69 2.10 10.93
C MET A 35 -8.33 3.26 11.84
N SER A 36 -7.04 3.37 12.18
CA SER A 36 -6.48 4.55 12.83
C SER A 36 -6.59 5.80 11.94
N GLU A 37 -6.42 5.61 10.62
CA GLU A 37 -6.58 6.62 9.59
C GLU A 37 -7.19 6.00 8.31
N PRO A 38 -8.13 6.67 7.62
CA PRO A 38 -8.77 6.09 6.45
C PRO A 38 -7.77 5.78 5.32
N MET A 39 -7.71 4.51 4.91
CA MET A 39 -6.97 4.09 3.71
C MET A 39 -7.92 3.87 2.54
N VAL A 40 -7.52 4.34 1.36
CA VAL A 40 -8.33 4.27 0.13
C VAL A 40 -8.12 2.95 -0.63
N SER A 41 -7.25 2.08 -0.14
CA SER A 41 -6.92 0.83 -0.83
C SER A 41 -8.03 -0.21 -0.71
N HIS A 42 -8.34 -0.87 -1.84
CA HIS A 42 -9.39 -1.89 -1.94
C HIS A 42 -9.09 -3.13 -1.09
N ASP A 43 -7.82 -3.40 -0.83
CA ASP A 43 -7.38 -4.54 0.00
C ASP A 43 -7.79 -4.38 1.47
N ALA A 44 -8.00 -3.17 1.97
CA ALA A 44 -8.25 -2.92 3.37
C ALA A 44 -9.55 -3.59 3.86
N VAL A 45 -10.63 -3.54 3.06
CA VAL A 45 -11.88 -4.24 3.37
C VAL A 45 -11.68 -5.76 3.33
N GLY A 46 -10.84 -6.25 2.40
CA GLY A 46 -10.45 -7.65 2.32
C GLY A 46 -9.70 -8.12 3.57
N PHE A 47 -8.69 -7.36 4.02
CA PHE A 47 -7.93 -7.64 5.24
C PHE A 47 -8.78 -7.55 6.50
N TYR A 48 -9.70 -6.59 6.57
CA TYR A 48 -10.65 -6.48 7.67
C TYR A 48 -11.51 -7.76 7.80
N LEU A 49 -12.12 -8.19 6.69
CA LEU A 49 -12.97 -9.39 6.66
C LEU A 49 -12.17 -10.68 6.87
N LEU A 50 -10.95 -10.76 6.36
CA LEU A 50 -10.02 -11.86 6.61
C LEU A 50 -9.66 -11.93 8.10
N SER A 51 -9.28 -10.80 8.71
CA SER A 51 -8.96 -10.70 10.14
C SER A 51 -10.12 -11.14 11.02
N GLN A 52 -11.36 -10.78 10.68
CA GLN A 52 -12.55 -11.27 11.40
C GLN A 52 -12.70 -12.79 11.37
N GLN A 53 -12.33 -13.46 10.28
CA GLN A 53 -12.40 -14.93 10.21
C GLN A 53 -11.21 -15.56 10.95
N VAL A 54 -10.01 -15.08 10.72
CA VAL A 54 -8.77 -15.58 11.31
C VAL A 54 -8.79 -15.47 12.84
N ALA A 55 -9.30 -14.37 13.40
CA ALA A 55 -9.36 -14.12 14.85
C ALA A 55 -10.23 -15.13 15.64
N LYS A 56 -11.10 -15.88 14.94
CA LYS A 56 -11.89 -16.98 15.51
C LYS A 56 -11.04 -18.21 15.82
N HIS A 57 -9.88 -18.34 15.18
CA HIS A 57 -9.04 -19.54 15.23
C HIS A 57 -7.67 -19.28 15.86
N VAL A 58 -7.06 -18.13 15.55
CA VAL A 58 -5.71 -17.77 16.02
C VAL A 58 -5.67 -16.33 16.51
N LYS A 59 -4.67 -16.02 17.34
CA LYS A 59 -4.45 -14.66 17.87
C LYS A 59 -3.23 -13.96 17.26
N VAL A 60 -2.37 -14.72 16.58
CA VAL A 60 -1.14 -14.22 15.96
C VAL A 60 -1.04 -14.80 14.55
N VAL A 61 -0.70 -13.95 13.59
CA VAL A 61 -0.45 -14.31 12.19
C VAL A 61 0.84 -13.64 11.72
N GLN A 62 1.59 -14.34 10.89
CA GLN A 62 2.75 -13.79 10.19
C GLN A 62 2.35 -13.44 8.75
N SER A 63 2.67 -12.22 8.33
CA SER A 63 2.42 -11.71 6.97
C SER A 63 3.74 -11.46 6.23
N GLY A 64 3.70 -11.48 4.90
CA GLY A 64 4.82 -11.12 4.03
C GLY A 64 4.85 -9.65 3.61
N GLN A 65 3.98 -8.81 4.18
CA GLN A 65 3.95 -7.37 3.88
C GLN A 65 5.29 -6.70 4.22
N GLY A 66 5.69 -5.73 3.40
CA GLY A 66 6.96 -5.01 3.54
C GLY A 66 8.09 -5.55 2.66
N ALA A 67 7.93 -6.74 2.06
CA ALA A 67 8.98 -7.32 1.23
C ALA A 67 9.22 -6.52 -0.05
N ASP A 68 8.18 -6.01 -0.69
CA ASP A 68 8.31 -5.28 -1.95
C ASP A 68 9.04 -3.95 -1.78
N GLU A 69 8.81 -3.25 -0.66
CA GLU A 69 9.50 -2.00 -0.30
C GLU A 69 10.99 -2.22 -0.01
N VAL A 70 11.32 -3.32 0.66
CA VAL A 70 12.70 -3.64 1.05
C VAL A 70 13.50 -4.18 -0.14
N PHE A 71 12.88 -4.99 -1.00
CA PHE A 71 13.57 -5.71 -2.06
C PHE A 71 13.30 -5.16 -3.47
N GLY A 72 12.54 -4.07 -3.62
CA GLY A 72 12.27 -3.48 -4.92
C GLY A 72 11.31 -4.32 -5.77
N GLY A 73 10.32 -4.97 -5.14
CA GLY A 73 9.42 -5.93 -5.80
C GLY A 73 8.33 -5.32 -6.68
N TYR A 74 8.08 -4.02 -6.53
CA TYR A 74 7.06 -3.33 -7.31
C TYR A 74 7.48 -3.03 -8.75
N HIS A 75 6.51 -3.12 -9.65
CA HIS A 75 6.71 -2.88 -11.09
C HIS A 75 7.11 -1.44 -11.44
N TRP A 76 6.95 -0.48 -10.53
CA TRP A 76 7.34 0.92 -10.70
C TRP A 76 8.80 1.20 -10.35
N TYR A 77 9.55 0.25 -9.77
CA TYR A 77 10.98 0.44 -9.53
C TYR A 77 11.86 0.33 -10.78
N PRO A 78 11.69 -0.66 -11.68
CA PRO A 78 12.55 -0.80 -12.85
C PRO A 78 12.64 0.45 -13.75
N PRO A 79 11.56 1.20 -14.03
CA PRO A 79 11.65 2.47 -14.78
C PRO A 79 12.60 3.51 -14.17
N LEU A 80 12.84 3.46 -12.85
CA LEU A 80 13.63 4.45 -12.13
C LEU A 80 15.14 4.17 -12.14
N LEU A 81 15.57 2.99 -12.61
CA LEU A 81 16.98 2.60 -12.64
C LEU A 81 17.83 3.55 -13.52
N GLU A 82 17.30 3.91 -14.69
CA GLU A 82 17.99 4.75 -15.68
C GLU A 82 17.24 6.07 -15.94
N SER A 83 16.32 6.42 -15.05
CA SER A 83 15.49 7.63 -15.19
C SER A 83 16.34 8.90 -15.15
N ARG A 84 16.07 9.79 -16.12
CA ARG A 84 16.65 11.14 -16.18
C ARG A 84 15.78 12.18 -15.46
N ASP A 85 14.51 11.84 -15.20
CA ASP A 85 13.58 12.62 -14.40
C ASP A 85 12.84 11.71 -13.42
N PRO A 86 13.50 11.32 -12.30
CA PRO A 86 12.94 10.35 -11.38
C PRO A 86 11.61 10.78 -10.77
N LEU A 87 11.38 12.08 -10.56
CA LEU A 87 10.13 12.57 -9.97
C LEU A 87 8.96 12.32 -10.93
N GLU A 88 9.15 12.65 -12.20
CA GLU A 88 8.11 12.46 -13.21
C GLU A 88 7.85 10.97 -13.49
N ASP A 89 8.90 10.17 -13.59
CA ASP A 89 8.75 8.72 -13.80
C ASP A 89 8.12 8.04 -12.58
N TYR A 90 8.48 8.44 -11.36
CA TYR A 90 7.85 7.93 -10.14
C TYR A 90 6.37 8.32 -10.11
N ALA A 91 6.04 9.59 -10.35
CA ALA A 91 4.65 10.04 -10.38
C ALA A 91 3.82 9.28 -11.41
N ARG A 92 4.36 9.06 -12.61
CA ARG A 92 3.68 8.33 -13.69
C ARG A 92 3.37 6.88 -13.35
N HIS A 93 4.25 6.20 -12.62
CA HIS A 93 4.15 4.77 -12.37
C HIS A 93 3.56 4.42 -11.01
N PHE A 94 3.70 5.31 -10.02
CA PHE A 94 3.23 5.09 -8.66
C PHE A 94 1.88 5.75 -8.37
N PHE A 95 1.60 6.94 -8.92
CA PHE A 95 0.39 7.67 -8.53
C PHE A 95 -0.82 7.05 -9.23
N ASP A 96 -1.83 6.66 -8.46
CA ASP A 96 -3.10 6.14 -9.01
C ASP A 96 -3.91 7.24 -9.72
N ARG A 97 -3.84 8.48 -9.20
CA ARG A 97 -4.64 9.63 -9.65
C ARG A 97 -3.79 10.88 -9.68
N ASP A 98 -4.00 11.71 -10.70
CA ASP A 98 -3.40 13.05 -10.74
C ASP A 98 -4.17 14.05 -9.85
N HIS A 99 -3.52 15.17 -9.56
CA HIS A 99 -4.11 16.22 -8.73
C HIS A 99 -5.39 16.81 -9.34
N ALA A 100 -5.49 16.83 -10.68
CA ALA A 100 -6.68 17.33 -11.36
C ALA A 100 -7.88 16.39 -11.14
N GLU A 101 -7.67 15.08 -11.08
CA GLU A 101 -8.68 14.08 -10.75
C GLU A 101 -9.08 14.17 -9.29
N TYR A 102 -8.11 14.29 -8.37
CA TYR A 102 -8.39 14.59 -6.96
C TYR A 102 -9.32 15.80 -6.81
N ALA A 103 -9.00 16.91 -7.48
CA ALA A 103 -9.78 18.15 -7.41
C ALA A 103 -11.22 18.01 -7.95
N ARG A 104 -11.48 17.03 -8.84
CA ARG A 104 -12.84 16.70 -9.30
C ARG A 104 -13.63 15.85 -8.29
N CYS A 105 -12.93 15.12 -7.43
CA CYS A 105 -13.53 14.17 -6.49
C CYS A 105 -13.86 14.80 -5.13
N VAL A 106 -13.21 15.90 -4.75
CA VAL A 106 -13.39 16.55 -3.44
C VAL A 106 -14.12 17.90 -3.55
N GLN A 107 -14.67 18.38 -2.44
CA GLN A 107 -15.30 19.71 -2.41
C GLN A 107 -14.25 20.81 -2.50
N ALA A 108 -14.60 21.94 -3.13
CA ALA A 108 -13.70 23.07 -3.37
C ALA A 108 -12.86 23.53 -2.16
N PRO A 109 -13.37 23.57 -0.91
CA PRO A 109 -12.55 23.95 0.25
C PRO A 109 -11.35 23.02 0.54
N TRP A 110 -11.39 21.79 0.03
CA TRP A 110 -10.34 20.79 0.19
C TRP A 110 -9.37 20.74 -1.00
N VAL A 111 -9.61 21.53 -2.05
CA VAL A 111 -8.70 21.63 -3.19
C VAL A 111 -7.61 22.67 -2.86
N GLY A 112 -6.42 22.19 -2.54
CA GLY A 112 -5.23 23.00 -2.29
C GLY A 112 -4.17 22.86 -3.38
N GLU A 113 -2.90 23.05 -3.02
CA GLU A 113 -1.77 22.75 -3.91
C GLU A 113 -1.59 21.24 -4.10
N ASP A 114 -0.75 20.84 -5.05
CA ASP A 114 -0.36 19.43 -5.25
C ASP A 114 0.63 18.98 -4.16
N TYR A 115 0.13 18.86 -2.93
CA TYR A 115 0.92 18.48 -1.78
C TYR A 115 1.54 17.08 -1.93
N SER A 116 0.87 16.16 -2.64
CA SER A 116 1.38 14.81 -2.90
C SER A 116 2.64 14.86 -3.77
N ARG A 117 2.61 15.61 -4.89
CA ARG A 117 3.80 15.76 -5.73
C ARG A 117 4.90 16.56 -5.03
N GLN A 118 4.54 17.61 -4.29
CA GLN A 118 5.50 18.39 -3.49
C GLN A 118 6.21 17.52 -2.43
N PHE A 119 5.47 16.63 -1.78
CA PHE A 119 6.00 15.70 -0.79
C PHE A 119 7.08 14.80 -1.40
N VAL A 120 6.76 14.10 -2.50
CA VAL A 120 7.71 13.24 -3.21
C VAL A 120 8.91 14.06 -3.71
N ALA A 121 8.67 15.25 -4.28
CA ALA A 121 9.73 16.13 -4.74
C ALA A 121 10.69 16.53 -3.60
N GLY A 122 10.16 16.85 -2.42
CA GLY A 122 10.94 17.15 -1.22
C GLY A 122 11.82 15.98 -0.80
N HIS A 123 11.27 14.76 -0.76
CA HIS A 123 12.04 13.55 -0.46
C HIS A 123 13.11 13.25 -1.52
N PHE A 124 12.81 13.47 -2.81
CA PHE A 124 13.75 13.22 -3.91
C PHE A 124 14.89 14.26 -3.97
N ALA A 125 14.68 15.43 -3.37
CA ALA A 125 15.69 16.49 -3.27
C ALA A 125 16.68 16.28 -2.11
N GLN A 126 16.38 15.41 -1.13
CA GLN A 126 17.27 15.17 0.00
C GLN A 126 18.60 14.53 -0.45
N PRO A 127 19.74 14.92 0.14
CA PRO A 127 21.06 14.38 -0.21
C PRO A 127 21.19 12.89 0.17
N GLY A 128 22.19 12.20 -0.39
CA GLY A 128 22.51 10.80 -0.03
C GLY A 128 21.89 9.72 -0.93
N ALA A 129 21.07 10.09 -1.90
CA ALA A 129 20.56 9.20 -2.94
C ALA A 129 20.79 9.84 -4.32
N THR A 130 21.53 9.16 -5.20
CA THR A 130 21.93 9.73 -6.49
C THR A 130 21.05 9.24 -7.65
N GLY A 131 20.73 7.95 -7.71
CA GLY A 131 19.85 7.39 -8.74
C GLY A 131 18.37 7.61 -8.44
N GLY A 132 17.53 7.49 -9.46
CA GLY A 132 16.07 7.53 -9.29
C GLY A 132 15.57 6.41 -8.37
N ILE A 133 16.10 5.22 -8.58
CA ILE A 133 15.80 4.05 -7.74
C ILE A 133 16.19 4.26 -6.27
N ASP A 134 17.36 4.86 -5.99
CA ASP A 134 17.83 5.09 -4.62
C ASP A 134 16.89 6.05 -3.88
N LYS A 135 16.39 7.07 -4.58
CA LYS A 135 15.46 8.06 -4.04
C LYS A 135 14.11 7.43 -3.72
N ALA A 136 13.58 6.61 -4.62
CA ALA A 136 12.34 5.88 -4.42
C ALA A 136 12.44 4.87 -3.28
N LEU A 137 13.48 4.02 -3.27
CA LEU A 137 13.70 3.06 -2.19
C LEU A 137 13.88 3.74 -0.84
N ARG A 138 14.58 4.88 -0.77
CA ARG A 138 14.67 5.66 0.47
C ARG A 138 13.30 6.13 0.92
N LEU A 139 12.52 6.75 0.03
CA LEU A 139 11.16 7.19 0.37
C LEU A 139 10.31 6.03 0.87
N ASP A 140 10.33 4.92 0.14
CA ASP A 140 9.48 3.77 0.43
C ASP A 140 9.87 3.08 1.74
N THR A 141 11.17 2.95 2.04
CA THR A 141 11.64 2.29 3.27
C THR A 141 11.57 3.15 4.52
N THR A 142 11.58 4.48 4.38
CA THR A 142 11.61 5.42 5.52
C THR A 142 10.27 6.07 5.81
N ILE A 143 9.40 6.18 4.81
CA ILE A 143 8.07 6.77 4.93
C ILE A 143 7.02 5.71 4.59
N MET A 144 6.96 5.24 3.35
CA MET A 144 5.80 4.47 2.89
C MET A 144 5.63 3.16 3.66
N LEU A 145 6.72 2.48 4.02
CA LEU A 145 6.71 1.27 4.82
C LEU A 145 6.37 1.53 6.30
N VAL A 146 6.95 2.60 6.86
CA VAL A 146 6.84 2.94 8.29
C VAL A 146 5.46 3.50 8.60
N ASP A 147 4.97 4.37 7.72
CA ASP A 147 3.70 5.06 7.88
C ASP A 147 2.53 4.28 7.26
N ASP A 148 2.73 3.09 6.67
CA ASP A 148 1.61 2.26 6.20
C ASP A 148 0.78 1.75 7.40
N PRO A 149 -0.49 2.15 7.54
CA PRO A 149 -1.32 1.74 8.67
C PRO A 149 -1.52 0.23 8.81
N VAL A 150 -1.38 -0.56 7.74
CA VAL A 150 -1.47 -2.02 7.81
C VAL A 150 -0.16 -2.65 8.30
N LYS A 151 0.96 -1.90 8.25
CA LYS A 151 2.30 -2.37 8.63
C LYS A 151 2.79 -1.76 9.96
N ARG A 152 2.14 -0.70 10.45
CA ARG A 152 2.42 -0.10 11.76
C ARG A 152 2.23 -1.11 12.89
N VAL A 153 3.20 -1.16 13.79
CA VAL A 153 3.21 -2.05 14.97
C VAL A 153 2.44 -1.43 16.15
N ASP A 154 2.17 -0.12 16.09
CA ASP A 154 1.65 0.71 17.18
C ASP A 154 0.18 1.14 17.01
N ASN A 155 -0.61 0.40 16.19
CA ASN A 155 -2.07 0.59 16.15
C ASN A 155 -2.78 0.17 17.43
#